data_AF-A0A9N9AWU4-F1
#
_entry.id   AF-A0A9N9AWU4-F1
#
_cell.length_a   1.000
_cell.length_b   1.000
_cell.length_c   1.000
_cell.angle_alpha   90.00
_cell.angle_beta   90.00
_cell.angle_gamma   90.00
#
_symmetry.space_group_name_H-M   'P 1'
#
loop_
_entity.id
_entity.type
_entity.pdbx_description
1 polymer ?
#
loop_
_entity_poly.entity_id
_entity_poly.type
_entity_poly.pdbx_seq_one_letter_code
_entity_poly.pdbx_strand_id
1 'polypeptide(L)'
;MPWGGLGLLPNPEMKRRTQHYGYVFSYRYRKILENLVTLPQFLDFIITRCISQGIIDTPPNMCIVNEYNPGQGIMPHTDPSTFGPTILSLSLSSPCIMTFSHVTTEKNSKNNVGSSSCVILREYAKIKKPLRLPTLDIKRSDRVLWA
;
A
#
# COMPACT_ATOMS: atom_id res chain seq x y z
N MET A 1 12.31 -14.43 10.39
CA MET A 1 11.79 -14.67 9.04
C MET A 1 12.76 -14.04 8.04
N PRO A 2 13.37 -14.80 7.11
CA PRO A 2 14.07 -14.20 5.99
C PRO A 2 13.10 -13.32 5.18
N TRP A 3 13.59 -12.16 4.74
CA TRP A 3 12.83 -11.21 3.92
C TRP A 3 12.39 -11.90 2.63
N GLY A 4 11.09 -11.86 2.29
CA GLY A 4 10.53 -12.51 1.11
C GLY A 4 9.15 -13.11 1.34
N GLY A 5 8.92 -13.76 2.49
CA GLY A 5 7.63 -14.39 2.80
C GLY A 5 7.45 -15.60 1.90
N LEU A 6 7.39 -16.78 2.51
CA LEU A 6 7.32 -18.06 1.77
C LEU A 6 8.45 -18.28 0.74
N GLY A 7 9.58 -17.56 0.85
CA GLY A 7 10.72 -17.71 -0.07
C GLY A 7 10.64 -16.93 -1.38
N LEU A 8 9.74 -15.96 -1.52
CA LEU A 8 9.70 -15.09 -2.70
C LEU A 8 10.95 -14.19 -2.77
N LEU A 9 11.64 -14.21 -3.91
CA LEU A 9 12.79 -13.35 -4.17
C LEU A 9 12.35 -11.88 -4.31
N PRO A 10 13.22 -10.91 -3.97
CA PRO A 10 12.95 -9.49 -4.22
C PRO A 10 12.61 -9.26 -5.70
N ASN A 11 11.58 -8.45 -5.98
CA ASN A 11 11.23 -8.12 -7.36
C ASN A 11 12.38 -7.34 -8.03
N PRO A 12 13.06 -7.89 -9.06
CA PRO A 12 14.21 -7.25 -9.69
C PRO A 12 13.85 -5.98 -10.48
N GLU A 13 12.57 -5.80 -10.83
CA GLU A 13 12.06 -4.64 -11.57
C GLU A 13 11.85 -3.41 -10.66
N MET A 14 11.97 -3.59 -9.34
CA MET A 14 11.63 -2.56 -8.37
C MET A 14 12.88 -2.11 -7.61
N LYS A 15 13.11 -0.79 -7.60
CA LYS A 15 14.20 -0.21 -6.79
C LYS A 15 13.96 -0.41 -5.29
N ARG A 16 12.70 -0.58 -4.88
CA ARG A 16 12.28 -0.83 -3.49
C ARG A 16 12.10 -2.31 -3.25
N ARG A 17 12.24 -2.75 -2.01
CA ARG A 17 11.88 -4.14 -1.66
C ARG A 17 10.37 -4.24 -1.45
N THR A 18 9.77 -5.30 -1.99
CA THR A 18 8.33 -5.52 -1.89
C THR A 18 8.04 -6.96 -1.51
N GLN A 19 7.03 -7.16 -0.69
CA GLN A 19 6.57 -8.46 -0.22
C GLN A 19 5.05 -8.52 -0.29
N HIS A 20 4.51 -9.64 -0.76
CA HIS A 20 3.06 -9.85 -0.90
C HIS A 20 2.57 -10.93 0.05
N TYR A 21 1.35 -10.72 0.56
CA TYR A 21 0.60 -11.65 1.39
C TYR A 21 -0.85 -11.72 0.88
N GLY A 22 -1.50 -12.87 1.02
CA GLY A 22 -2.84 -13.09 0.49
C GLY A 22 -2.82 -13.43 -1.00
N TYR A 23 -2.27 -12.55 -1.82
CA TYR A 23 -2.21 -12.74 -3.27
C TYR A 23 -0.89 -12.25 -3.86
N VAL A 24 -0.41 -12.91 -4.92
CA VAL A 24 0.64 -12.36 -5.79
C VAL A 24 -0.01 -11.41 -6.79
N PHE A 25 0.36 -10.13 -6.76
CA PHE A 25 -0.01 -9.16 -7.79
C PHE A 25 1.12 -8.96 -8.80
N SER A 26 0.80 -9.07 -10.09
CA SER A 26 1.71 -8.71 -11.18
C SER A 26 1.60 -7.24 -11.51
N TYR A 27 2.68 -6.49 -11.31
CA TYR A 27 2.78 -5.09 -11.75
C TYR A 27 2.78 -4.98 -13.28
N ARG A 28 3.43 -5.92 -13.98
CA ARG A 28 3.50 -5.97 -15.45
C ARG A 28 2.14 -6.18 -16.10
N TYR A 29 1.38 -7.15 -15.61
CA TYR A 29 0.07 -7.51 -16.19
C TYR A 29 -1.10 -6.80 -15.52
N ARG A 30 -0.85 -6.10 -14.40
CA ARG A 30 -1.84 -5.44 -13.56
C ARG A 30 -2.97 -6.38 -13.10
N LYS A 31 -2.62 -7.60 -12.71
CA LYS A 31 -3.57 -8.65 -12.31
C LYS A 31 -3.04 -9.48 -11.15
N ILE A 32 -3.97 -10.09 -10.42
CA ILE A 32 -3.67 -11.14 -9.46
C ILE A 32 -3.25 -12.40 -10.24
N LEU A 33 -2.09 -12.96 -9.87
CA LEU A 33 -1.54 -14.17 -10.50
C LEU A 33 -1.88 -15.42 -9.67
N GLU A 34 -1.80 -15.32 -8.35
CA GLU A 34 -1.88 -16.47 -7.45
C GLU A 34 -2.48 -16.08 -6.11
N ASN A 35 -3.21 -17.00 -5.48
CA ASN A 35 -3.67 -16.89 -4.09
C ASN A 35 -2.66 -17.61 -3.19
N LEU A 36 -2.01 -16.84 -2.30
CA LEU A 36 -0.91 -17.27 -1.46
C LEU A 36 -1.36 -17.78 -0.07
N VAL A 37 -2.65 -18.06 0.16
CA VAL A 37 -3.29 -18.39 1.45
C VAL A 37 -3.67 -17.16 2.31
N THR A 38 -4.21 -17.40 3.51
CA THR A 38 -4.67 -16.38 4.45
C THR A 38 -3.57 -15.40 4.85
N LEU A 39 -3.96 -14.16 5.19
CA LEU A 39 -3.02 -13.18 5.71
C LEU A 39 -2.29 -13.70 6.96
N PRO A 40 -0.99 -13.36 7.14
CA PRO A 40 -0.23 -13.78 8.30
C PRO A 40 -0.82 -13.27 9.61
N GLN A 41 -0.76 -14.12 10.65
CA GLN A 41 -1.27 -13.82 12.00
C GLN A 41 -0.72 -12.52 12.61
N PHE A 42 0.49 -12.09 12.21
CA PHE A 42 1.05 -10.82 12.70
C PHE A 42 0.26 -9.59 12.25
N LEU A 43 -0.62 -9.71 11.25
CA LEU A 43 -1.52 -8.63 10.81
C LEU A 43 -2.82 -8.58 11.62
N ASP A 44 -3.18 -9.65 12.35
CA ASP A 44 -4.47 -9.79 13.02
C ASP A 44 -4.75 -8.65 14.00
N PHE A 45 -3.72 -8.20 14.74
CA PHE A 45 -3.90 -7.11 15.70
C PHE A 45 -4.25 -5.79 15.02
N ILE A 46 -3.67 -5.52 13.83
CA ILE A 46 -3.94 -4.30 13.06
C ILE A 46 -5.35 -4.39 12.47
N ILE A 47 -5.67 -5.52 11.84
CA ILE A 47 -6.98 -5.76 11.23
C ILE A 47 -8.09 -5.64 12.27
N THR A 48 -7.92 -6.30 13.42
CA THR A 48 -8.89 -6.26 14.53
C THR A 48 -9.06 -4.84 15.06
N ARG A 49 -7.96 -4.09 15.22
CA ARG A 49 -8.03 -2.68 15.65
C ARG A 49 -8.74 -1.81 14.61
N CYS A 50 -8.47 -2.01 13.33
CA CYS A 50 -9.13 -1.24 12.27
C CYS A 50 -10.64 -1.51 12.24
N ILE A 51 -11.05 -2.77 12.38
CA ILE A 51 -12.47 -3.14 12.44
C ILE A 51 -13.14 -2.56 13.70
N SER A 52 -12.52 -2.72 14.88
CA SER A 52 -13.12 -2.26 16.14
C SER A 52 -13.25 -0.74 16.24
N GLN A 53 -12.42 0.00 15.49
CA GLN A 53 -12.49 1.46 15.38
C GLN A 53 -13.36 1.93 14.21
N GLY A 54 -13.98 1.02 13.44
CA GLY A 54 -14.78 1.37 12.26
C GLY A 54 -13.96 1.95 11.09
N ILE A 55 -12.65 1.70 11.06
CA ILE A 55 -11.71 2.15 9.99
C ILE A 55 -11.86 1.31 8.73
N ILE A 56 -12.26 0.04 8.85
CA ILE A 56 -12.66 -0.83 7.74
C ILE A 56 -13.86 -1.67 8.19
N ASP A 57 -14.74 -2.01 7.25
CA ASP A 57 -15.95 -2.77 7.54
C ASP A 57 -15.74 -4.28 7.41
N THR A 58 -14.76 -4.69 6.59
CA THR A 58 -14.43 -6.09 6.32
C THR A 58 -12.91 -6.31 6.44
N PRO A 59 -12.47 -7.50 6.92
CA PRO A 59 -11.06 -7.84 6.93
C PRO A 59 -10.48 -7.83 5.51
N PRO A 60 -9.27 -7.25 5.31
CA PRO A 60 -8.61 -7.35 4.02
C PRO A 60 -8.19 -8.80 3.77
N ASN A 61 -8.08 -9.18 2.50
CA ASN A 61 -7.58 -10.49 2.07
C ASN A 61 -6.21 -10.40 1.39
N MET A 62 -5.64 -9.20 1.26
CA MET A 62 -4.36 -8.93 0.62
C MET A 62 -3.55 -7.92 1.45
N CYS A 63 -2.22 -8.05 1.43
CA CYS A 63 -1.31 -7.05 1.97
C CYS A 63 -0.01 -7.03 1.15
N ILE A 64 0.43 -5.83 0.79
CA ILE A 64 1.70 -5.55 0.11
C ILE A 64 2.57 -4.72 1.05
N VAL A 65 3.68 -5.28 1.51
CA VAL A 65 4.69 -4.54 2.28
C VAL A 65 5.72 -3.96 1.32
N ASN A 66 5.98 -2.66 1.43
CA ASN A 66 7.04 -1.99 0.70
C ASN A 66 8.08 -1.45 1.69
N GLU A 67 9.35 -1.67 1.42
CA GLU A 67 10.44 -1.01 2.13
C GLU A 67 11.22 -0.11 1.18
N TYR A 68 11.36 1.13 1.61
CA TYR A 68 12.02 2.19 0.88
C TYR A 68 13.27 2.62 1.63
N ASN A 69 14.39 2.73 0.92
CA ASN A 69 15.59 3.39 1.39
C ASN A 69 15.53 4.90 1.10
N PRO A 70 16.35 5.73 1.78
CA PRO A 70 16.44 7.15 1.48
C PRO A 70 16.66 7.41 -0.01
N GLY A 71 15.91 8.34 -0.59
CA GLY A 71 15.96 8.67 -2.01
C GLY A 71 15.18 7.71 -2.93
N GLN A 72 14.56 6.66 -2.37
CA GLN A 72 13.60 5.84 -3.10
C GLN A 72 12.19 6.42 -3.00
N GLY A 73 11.36 6.09 -3.97
CA GLY A 73 9.97 6.49 -3.99
C GLY A 73 9.14 5.56 -4.87
N ILE A 74 7.89 5.93 -5.08
CA ILE A 74 6.98 5.28 -6.01
C ILE A 74 6.48 6.32 -7.00
N MET A 75 6.37 5.93 -8.27
CA MET A 75 5.85 6.82 -9.32
C MET A 75 4.33 6.95 -9.17
N PRO A 76 3.73 8.11 -9.50
CA PRO A 76 2.29 8.27 -9.50
C PRO A 76 1.59 7.20 -10.35
N HIS A 77 0.60 6.54 -9.79
CA HIS A 77 -0.23 5.53 -10.47
C HIS A 77 -1.60 5.45 -9.81
N THR A 78 -2.55 4.75 -10.39
CA THR A 78 -3.83 4.43 -9.73
C THR A 78 -3.86 2.94 -9.44
N ASP A 79 -4.34 2.55 -8.27
CA ASP A 79 -4.51 1.15 -7.92
C ASP A 79 -5.49 0.46 -8.87
N PRO A 80 -5.22 -0.80 -9.28
CA PRO A 80 -6.18 -1.60 -10.01
C PRO A 80 -7.50 -1.77 -9.26
N SER A 81 -8.61 -1.79 -10.00
CA SER A 81 -9.94 -2.07 -9.44
C SER A 81 -10.05 -3.44 -8.76
N THR A 82 -9.12 -4.36 -9.02
CA THR A 82 -9.07 -5.69 -8.39
C THR A 82 -8.80 -5.65 -6.89
N PHE A 83 -8.26 -4.55 -6.34
CA PHE A 83 -8.06 -4.38 -4.90
C PHE A 83 -9.35 -3.98 -4.16
N GLY A 84 -10.43 -3.71 -4.90
CA GLY A 84 -11.70 -3.35 -4.31
C GLY A 84 -11.81 -1.87 -3.92
N PRO A 85 -12.88 -1.50 -3.22
CA PRO A 85 -13.26 -0.09 -3.02
C PRO A 85 -12.50 0.60 -1.88
N THR A 86 -11.84 -0.15 -1.00
CA THR A 86 -11.16 0.39 0.19
C THR A 86 -9.73 -0.13 0.24
N ILE A 87 -8.78 0.79 0.36
CA ILE A 87 -7.34 0.53 0.43
C ILE A 87 -6.82 1.18 1.72
N LEU A 88 -6.03 0.44 2.47
CA LEU A 88 -5.45 0.90 3.73
C LEU A 88 -3.94 1.03 3.58
N SER A 89 -3.39 2.19 3.92
CA SER A 89 -1.94 2.40 3.96
C SER A 89 -1.50 2.72 5.38
N LEU A 90 -0.46 2.03 5.84
CA LEU A 90 0.13 2.20 7.16
C LEU A 90 1.63 2.47 6.99
N SER A 91 2.08 3.66 7.36
CA SER A 91 3.50 3.99 7.41
C SER A 91 4.11 3.53 8.73
N LEU A 92 5.30 2.97 8.68
CA LEU A 92 6.10 2.54 9.83
C LEU A 92 7.52 3.11 9.72
N SER A 93 8.20 3.12 10.87
CA SER A 93 9.59 3.56 11.04
C SER A 93 9.80 5.07 10.97
N SER A 94 9.68 5.70 9.80
CA SER A 94 9.95 7.13 9.64
C SER A 94 8.78 7.87 8.96
N PRO A 95 8.71 9.21 9.09
CA PRO A 95 7.72 10.00 8.38
C PRO A 95 8.01 10.03 6.87
N CYS A 96 6.96 9.96 6.07
CA CYS A 96 7.04 10.11 4.62
C CYS A 96 6.05 11.16 4.11
N ILE A 97 6.31 11.70 2.93
CA ILE A 97 5.38 12.59 2.24
C ILE A 97 4.64 11.78 1.18
N MET A 98 3.32 11.71 1.29
CA MET A 98 2.44 11.16 0.27
C MET A 98 1.80 12.29 -0.54
N THR A 99 2.15 12.40 -1.84
CA THR A 99 1.59 13.42 -2.74
C THR A 99 0.48 12.86 -3.63
N PHE A 100 -0.78 13.03 -3.26
CA PHE A 100 -1.92 12.61 -4.08
C PHE A 100 -2.21 13.62 -5.18
N SER A 101 -2.54 13.15 -6.37
CA SER A 101 -2.95 14.03 -7.47
C SER A 101 -4.20 13.52 -8.15
N HIS A 102 -5.05 14.43 -8.60
CA HIS A 102 -6.29 14.04 -9.22
C HIS A 102 -6.09 13.80 -10.72
N VAL A 103 -6.60 12.69 -11.25
CA VAL A 103 -6.28 12.29 -12.64
C VAL A 103 -6.79 13.30 -13.67
N THR A 104 -7.88 14.01 -13.37
CA THR A 104 -8.48 14.97 -14.30
C THR A 104 -8.10 16.43 -14.04
N THR A 105 -7.43 16.73 -12.94
CA THR A 105 -7.04 18.09 -12.59
C THR A 105 -5.67 18.02 -11.96
N GLU A 106 -4.68 18.75 -12.48
CA GLU A 106 -3.29 18.80 -11.95
C GLU A 106 -3.17 19.36 -10.51
N LYS A 107 -4.28 19.43 -9.77
CA LYS A 107 -4.29 19.74 -8.35
C LYS A 107 -3.66 18.58 -7.58
N ASN A 108 -2.56 18.91 -6.91
CA ASN A 108 -1.82 18.03 -6.01
C ASN A 108 -2.17 18.38 -4.57
N SER A 109 -2.42 17.38 -3.74
CA SER A 109 -2.44 17.50 -2.28
C SER A 109 -1.25 16.74 -1.69
N LYS A 110 -0.51 17.40 -0.81
CA LYS A 110 0.61 16.79 -0.09
C LYS A 110 0.17 16.48 1.33
N ASN A 111 0.26 15.21 1.70
CA ASN A 111 -0.03 14.75 3.05
C ASN A 111 1.30 14.34 3.70
N ASN A 112 1.65 15.01 4.80
CA ASN A 112 2.73 14.56 5.67
C ASN A 112 2.20 13.39 6.49
N VAL A 113 2.79 12.22 6.30
CA VAL A 113 2.41 11.01 7.01
C VAL A 113 3.51 10.73 8.02
N GLY A 114 3.20 10.85 9.31
CA GLY A 114 4.15 10.57 10.38
C GLY A 114 4.59 9.10 10.41
N SER A 115 5.61 8.78 11.20
CA SER A 115 5.86 7.39 11.57
C SER A 115 4.62 6.81 12.27
N SER A 116 4.34 5.52 12.06
CA SER A 116 3.24 4.82 12.73
C SER A 116 1.88 5.48 12.50
N SER A 117 1.70 6.08 11.31
CA SER A 117 0.48 6.78 10.91
C SER A 117 -0.28 5.96 9.89
N CYS A 118 -1.60 5.99 9.96
CA CYS A 118 -2.47 5.26 9.05
C CYS A 118 -3.17 6.25 8.11
N VAL A 119 -3.06 6.03 6.81
CA VAL A 119 -3.81 6.74 5.77
C VAL A 119 -4.82 5.77 5.18
N ILE A 120 -6.10 6.13 5.23
CA ILE A 120 -7.18 5.31 4.70
C ILE A 120 -7.65 5.93 3.39
N LEU A 121 -7.72 5.12 2.34
CA LEU A 121 -8.29 5.49 1.05
C LEU A 121 -9.57 4.67 0.85
N ARG A 122 -10.72 5.21 1.26
CA ARG A 122 -12.07 4.62 1.03
C ARG A 122 -12.71 5.24 -0.22
N GLU A 123 -13.34 4.41 -1.06
CA GLU A 123 -14.20 4.76 -2.22
C GLU A 123 -13.96 6.16 -2.85
N TYR A 124 -12.85 6.33 -3.59
CA TYR A 124 -12.80 7.32 -4.70
C TYR A 124 -13.50 6.80 -5.97
N ALA A 125 -14.27 5.70 -5.87
CA ALA A 125 -15.00 5.07 -6.98
C ALA A 125 -16.45 5.57 -7.14
N LYS A 126 -17.00 6.34 -6.18
CA LYS A 126 -18.30 7.05 -6.34
C LYS A 126 -18.16 8.52 -6.74
N ILE A 127 -16.97 9.09 -6.64
CA ILE A 127 -16.65 10.36 -7.29
C ILE A 127 -16.08 10.01 -8.66
N LYS A 128 -16.68 10.54 -9.73
CA LYS A 128 -16.41 10.26 -11.15
C LYS A 128 -14.98 10.57 -11.65
N LYS A 129 -13.94 10.56 -10.81
CA LYS A 129 -12.61 11.06 -11.17
C LYS A 129 -11.52 10.26 -10.44
N PRO A 130 -10.65 9.54 -11.18
CA PRO A 130 -9.65 8.69 -10.55
C PRO A 130 -8.59 9.53 -9.82
N LEU A 131 -8.06 9.00 -8.71
CA LEU A 131 -6.95 9.60 -7.96
C LEU A 131 -5.66 8.86 -8.34
N ARG A 132 -4.57 9.60 -8.58
CA ARG A 132 -3.22 9.03 -8.62
C ARG A 132 -2.71 8.95 -7.19
N LEU A 133 -2.40 7.72 -6.78
CA LEU A 133 -1.59 7.39 -5.63
C LEU A 133 -0.25 8.12 -5.65
N PRO A 134 0.36 8.25 -4.46
CA PRO A 134 1.30 9.31 -4.26
C PRO A 134 2.64 9.11 -4.96
N THR A 135 3.28 10.20 -5.33
CA THR A 135 4.76 10.22 -5.27
C THR A 135 5.13 10.20 -3.80
N LEU A 136 5.94 9.21 -3.41
CA LEU A 136 6.55 9.15 -2.08
C LEU A 136 7.92 9.84 -2.12
N ASP A 137 8.08 10.91 -1.32
CA ASP A 137 9.38 11.49 -1.02
C ASP A 137 9.81 11.02 0.38
N ILE A 138 10.82 10.15 0.40
CA ILE A 138 11.26 9.39 1.57
C ILE A 138 12.67 9.84 1.93
N LYS A 139 12.76 10.56 3.05
CA LYS A 139 14.01 11.16 3.54
C LYS A 139 14.83 10.20 4.42
N ARG A 140 14.22 9.13 4.95
CA ARG A 140 14.84 8.10 5.80
C ARG A 140 14.27 6.72 5.49
N SER A 141 14.93 5.62 5.87
CA SER A 141 14.44 4.28 5.55
C SER A 141 13.05 4.02 6.17
N ASP A 142 12.10 3.63 5.34
CA ASP A 142 10.68 3.47 5.67
C ASP A 142 10.16 2.10 5.32
N ARG A 143 9.23 1.60 6.16
CA ARG A 143 8.41 0.45 5.84
C ARG A 143 6.98 0.91 5.71
N VAL A 144 6.41 0.81 4.53
CA VAL A 144 5.00 1.14 4.30
C VAL A 144 4.25 -0.14 3.99
N LEU A 145 3.30 -0.46 4.85
CA LEU A 145 2.32 -1.51 4.62
C LEU A 145 1.20 -0.92 3.78
N TRP A 146 0.87 -1.61 2.69
CA TRP A 146 -0.29 -1.34 1.86
C TRP A 146 -1.20 -2.57 1.98
N ALA A 147 -2.50 -2.36 2.11
CA ALA A 147 -3.53 -3.39 2.11
C ALA A 147 -4.52 -3.07 0.99
#